data_AF-A0A9J7DV72-F1
#
_entry.id   AF-A0A9J7DV72-F1
#
_cell.length_a   1.000
_cell.length_b   1.000
_cell.length_c   1.000
_cell.angle_alpha   90.00
_cell.angle_beta   90.00
_cell.angle_gamma   90.00
#
_symmetry.space_group_name_H-M   'P 1'
#
loop_
_entity.id
_entity.type
_entity.pdbx_description
1 polymer ?
#
loop_
_entity_poly.entity_id
_entity_poly.type
_entity_poly.pdbx_seq_one_letter_code
_entity_poly.pdbx_strand_id
1 'polypeptide(L)'
;MESPIPARQHRIQSVVSETWGRGTVYDCDYDYDYDEETLDSKRSLVKGSRSKLSQKMSGLSELEICSEDSETVLKNRLPFLLSAFFATIFEDVLAQVWILENCNNGLKIQKMMADMDYLTAIKYNVRRNEVNDELDGVNAQNLNSVVFKIKKLDTDRKFLNNVMTATYLSLAQTHSFEPLSKCINSILELDEYRLQIAEEENKNKLIRKELSKQLRQQHNHIRTVLYDTDVTIDKLRTQVEDSVLYSEVRGRYIDNWQRARTEQHNQSIYDTEHKPASVIEYYKKRSDHEIRIHTEVDTLVSIAINEILQRIEEWMDKYDKDMEAIDLNIQRKKNDYQDTRERRKRLEETFEKHISQMKLWNDFKEEREKIRAYRAKMTKSAIIVQAWWRGLLVRLELGPFRPRKPKHVAKKKYEY
;
A
#
# COMPACT_ATOMS: atom_id res chain seq x y z
N MET A 1 -34.20 32.88 -19.88
CA MET A 1 -35.37 32.43 -19.09
C MET A 1 -35.34 30.91 -19.04
N GLU A 2 -35.99 30.32 -18.04
CA GLU A 2 -36.49 28.93 -18.01
C GLU A 2 -35.50 27.76 -18.28
N SER A 3 -34.94 27.27 -17.16
CA SER A 3 -35.07 25.91 -16.61
C SER A 3 -35.00 24.63 -17.50
N PRO A 4 -34.29 23.57 -17.04
CA PRO A 4 -34.17 22.26 -17.71
C PRO A 4 -35.08 21.17 -17.12
N ILE A 5 -35.09 19.96 -17.71
CA ILE A 5 -35.29 18.63 -17.05
C ILE A 5 -34.95 17.48 -18.04
N PRO A 6 -34.57 16.25 -17.60
CA PRO A 6 -33.36 15.62 -18.16
C PRO A 6 -33.52 14.26 -18.88
N ALA A 7 -32.41 13.78 -19.46
CA ALA A 7 -32.25 12.40 -19.94
C ALA A 7 -32.06 11.39 -18.78
N ARG A 8 -32.29 10.10 -19.05
CA ARG A 8 -32.51 9.05 -18.04
C ARG A 8 -31.71 7.78 -18.35
N GLN A 9 -31.25 7.08 -17.30
CA GLN A 9 -30.75 5.70 -17.30
C GLN A 9 -29.41 5.47 -18.06
N HIS A 10 -28.60 4.44 -17.80
CA HIS A 10 -28.74 3.30 -16.89
C HIS A 10 -27.61 3.23 -15.83
N ARG A 11 -27.92 2.67 -14.66
CA ARG A 11 -26.93 2.20 -13.67
C ARG A 11 -26.98 0.68 -13.64
N ILE A 12 -25.89 0.01 -13.98
CA ILE A 12 -25.80 -1.46 -13.89
C ILE A 12 -25.72 -1.85 -12.40
N GLN A 13 -26.63 -2.72 -11.96
CA GLN A 13 -26.51 -3.41 -10.68
C GLN A 13 -25.72 -4.71 -10.91
N SER A 14 -24.56 -4.82 -10.27
CA SER A 14 -23.80 -6.08 -10.23
C SER A 14 -24.36 -6.95 -9.09
N VAL A 15 -25.01 -8.06 -9.45
CA VAL A 15 -25.41 -9.09 -8.48
C VAL A 15 -24.29 -10.12 -8.42
N VAL A 16 -23.58 -10.15 -7.29
CA VAL A 16 -22.69 -11.26 -6.90
C VAL A 16 -22.97 -11.58 -5.43
N SER A 17 -24.05 -12.32 -5.21
CA SER A 17 -24.36 -12.97 -3.94
C SER A 17 -23.79 -14.40 -3.93
N GLU A 18 -23.59 -14.95 -2.73
CA GLU A 18 -23.37 -16.38 -2.46
C GLU A 18 -22.15 -17.05 -3.11
N THR A 19 -21.04 -17.16 -2.36
CA THR A 19 -20.23 -18.42 -2.20
C THR A 19 -19.04 -18.22 -1.23
N TRP A 20 -19.30 -17.73 -0.01
CA TRP A 20 -18.37 -17.90 1.10
C TRP A 20 -19.08 -18.63 2.24
N GLY A 21 -18.43 -19.68 2.75
CA GLY A 21 -19.07 -20.64 3.64
C GLY A 21 -19.46 -20.05 4.98
N ARG A 22 -20.50 -20.61 5.61
CA ARG A 22 -20.80 -20.35 7.02
C ARG A 22 -19.60 -20.78 7.86
N GLY A 23 -18.83 -19.83 8.35
CA GLY A 23 -17.97 -20.08 9.49
C GLY A 23 -18.88 -20.48 10.64
N THR A 24 -18.73 -21.70 11.15
CA THR A 24 -19.36 -22.12 12.40
C THR A 24 -18.76 -21.28 13.51
N VAL A 25 -19.48 -20.24 13.91
CA VAL A 25 -19.21 -19.58 15.20
C VAL A 25 -19.39 -20.67 16.24
N TYR A 26 -18.29 -21.02 16.91
CA TYR A 26 -18.39 -21.74 18.17
C TYR A 26 -18.79 -20.68 19.19
N ASP A 27 -20.10 -20.52 19.36
CA ASP A 27 -20.67 -19.86 20.53
C ASP A 27 -20.31 -20.75 21.73
N CYS A 28 -19.15 -20.44 22.33
CA CYS A 28 -18.73 -21.06 23.57
C CYS A 28 -19.51 -20.41 24.71
N ASP A 29 -20.70 -20.96 24.98
CA ASP A 29 -21.52 -20.67 26.15
C ASP A 29 -20.70 -20.96 27.43
N TYR A 30 -19.95 -19.94 27.86
CA TYR A 30 -19.40 -19.84 29.20
C TYR A 30 -20.28 -18.88 29.98
N ASP A 31 -21.31 -19.43 30.62
CA ASP A 31 -22.05 -18.75 31.68
C ASP A 31 -21.07 -18.30 32.76
N TYR A 32 -20.70 -17.02 32.71
CA TYR A 32 -20.18 -16.30 33.85
C TYR A 32 -21.35 -15.56 34.47
N ASP A 33 -21.91 -16.14 35.55
CA ASP A 33 -22.76 -15.43 36.50
C ASP A 33 -21.98 -14.23 37.06
N TYR A 34 -22.11 -13.09 36.39
CA TYR A 34 -21.74 -11.79 36.95
C TYR A 34 -22.93 -11.32 37.78
N ASP A 35 -22.82 -11.44 39.10
CA ASP A 35 -23.74 -10.81 40.06
C ASP A 35 -23.76 -9.28 39.82
N GLU A 36 -24.70 -8.79 39.00
CA GLU A 36 -24.86 -7.36 38.70
C GLU A 36 -25.56 -6.58 39.85
N GLU A 37 -25.28 -6.95 41.10
CA GLU A 37 -25.74 -6.24 42.29
C GLU A 37 -24.63 -5.39 42.95
N THR A 38 -25.06 -4.28 43.56
CA THR A 38 -24.30 -3.42 44.49
C THR A 38 -23.32 -2.37 43.95
N LEU A 39 -23.22 -2.12 42.64
CA LEU A 39 -22.37 -1.02 42.13
C LEU A 39 -23.02 0.38 42.11
N ASP A 40 -24.35 0.53 42.09
CA ASP A 40 -24.99 1.86 42.10
C ASP A 40 -25.30 2.38 43.53
N SER A 41 -25.29 1.51 44.55
CA SER A 41 -25.55 1.87 45.96
C SER A 41 -24.41 2.64 46.66
N LYS A 42 -23.30 2.94 45.98
CA LYS A 42 -22.10 3.58 46.57
C LYS A 42 -21.75 4.97 46.02
N ARG A 43 -22.51 5.52 45.06
CA ARG A 43 -22.31 6.90 44.55
C ARG A 43 -22.92 8.03 45.41
N SER A 44 -23.66 7.69 46.47
CA SER A 44 -24.36 8.64 47.35
C SER A 44 -23.50 9.20 48.51
N LEU A 45 -22.39 8.55 48.86
CA LEU A 45 -21.78 8.67 50.20
C LEU A 45 -20.57 9.62 50.33
N VAL A 46 -20.31 10.48 49.33
CA VAL A 46 -19.19 11.47 49.35
C VAL A 46 -19.67 12.93 49.45
N LYS A 47 -20.97 13.21 49.27
CA LYS A 47 -21.56 14.56 49.45
C LYS A 47 -22.24 14.72 50.82
N GLY A 48 -21.51 14.49 51.92
CA GLY A 48 -22.12 14.33 53.25
C GLY A 48 -21.36 14.80 54.50
N SER A 49 -20.29 15.62 54.40
CA SER A 49 -19.50 15.99 55.59
C SER A 49 -18.91 17.40 55.64
N ARG A 50 -19.45 18.38 54.89
CA ARG A 50 -18.94 19.78 54.88
C ARG A 50 -19.92 20.87 55.37
N SER A 51 -21.08 20.51 55.93
CA SER A 51 -22.09 21.47 56.41
C SER A 51 -22.35 21.47 57.92
N LYS A 52 -21.98 20.41 58.66
CA LYS A 52 -22.25 20.29 60.12
C LYS A 52 -21.25 20.99 61.05
N LEU A 53 -20.40 21.87 60.52
CA LEU A 53 -19.56 22.78 61.32
C LEU A 53 -20.02 24.26 61.26
N SER A 54 -21.19 24.54 60.68
CA SER A 54 -21.76 25.89 60.54
C SER A 54 -23.08 26.09 61.29
N GLN A 55 -23.52 25.10 62.09
CA GLN A 55 -24.85 25.10 62.72
C GLN A 55 -24.78 24.72 64.22
N LYS A 56 -23.83 25.32 64.94
CA LYS A 56 -23.82 25.34 66.42
C LYS A 56 -23.17 26.60 67.02
N MET A 57 -23.28 27.72 66.30
CA MET A 57 -22.79 29.07 66.68
C MET A 57 -23.90 30.12 66.50
N SER A 58 -25.15 29.74 66.73
CA SER A 58 -26.35 30.55 66.49
C SER A 58 -27.41 30.24 67.56
N GLY A 59 -27.01 30.33 68.83
CA GLY A 59 -27.79 29.80 69.95
C GLY A 59 -27.13 29.99 71.31
N LEU A 60 -26.55 31.17 71.55
CA LEU A 60 -26.21 31.72 72.86
C LEU A 60 -26.01 33.25 72.69
N SER A 61 -26.29 34.00 73.75
CA SER A 61 -26.16 35.47 73.84
C SER A 61 -26.73 36.29 72.68
N GLU A 62 -28.05 36.48 72.67
CA GLU A 62 -28.50 37.88 72.72
C GLU A 62 -28.00 38.42 74.07
N LEU A 63 -27.10 39.41 74.04
CA LEU A 63 -26.64 40.08 75.25
C LEU A 63 -27.71 41.08 75.68
N GLU A 64 -28.73 40.58 76.36
CA GLU A 64 -29.69 41.41 77.07
C GLU A 64 -28.93 42.17 78.17
N ILE A 65 -28.75 43.49 77.98
CA ILE A 65 -28.09 44.38 78.95
C ILE A 65 -29.08 44.69 80.08
N CYS A 66 -29.45 43.64 80.83
CA CYS A 66 -30.23 43.72 82.06
C CYS A 66 -29.30 43.93 83.26
N SER A 67 -29.75 44.72 84.24
CA SER A 67 -28.90 45.35 85.25
C SER A 67 -28.66 44.50 86.52
N GLU A 68 -28.10 43.30 86.35
CA GLU A 68 -27.78 42.38 87.46
C GLU A 68 -26.68 42.89 88.42
N ASP A 69 -25.93 43.92 88.02
CA ASP A 69 -24.96 44.65 88.86
C ASP A 69 -25.58 45.26 90.14
N SER A 70 -26.91 45.32 90.24
CA SER A 70 -27.61 45.86 91.42
C SER A 70 -28.01 44.81 92.47
N GLU A 71 -28.40 43.60 92.09
CA GLU A 71 -28.83 42.55 93.03
C GLU A 71 -27.65 41.75 93.61
N THR A 72 -26.64 41.43 92.79
CA THR A 72 -25.41 40.76 93.24
C THR A 72 -24.69 41.55 94.33
N VAL A 73 -24.68 42.88 94.21
CA VAL A 73 -24.09 43.84 95.16
C VAL A 73 -24.85 43.92 96.49
N LEU A 74 -26.11 43.49 96.57
CA LEU A 74 -26.85 43.34 97.82
C LEU A 74 -26.62 41.97 98.48
N LYS A 75 -26.55 40.90 97.66
CA LYS A 75 -26.43 39.50 98.11
C LYS A 75 -25.14 39.21 98.90
N ASN A 76 -24.08 39.96 98.63
CA ASN A 76 -22.75 39.80 99.25
C ASN A 76 -22.47 40.74 100.44
N ARG A 77 -23.44 41.54 100.89
CA ARG A 77 -23.28 42.48 102.03
C ARG A 77 -23.72 41.88 103.35
N LEU A 78 -22.91 42.08 104.38
CA LEU A 78 -23.21 41.65 105.76
C LEU A 78 -23.65 42.85 106.62
N PRO A 79 -24.56 42.65 107.61
CA PRO A 79 -24.87 43.68 108.60
C PRO A 79 -23.60 44.13 109.34
N PHE A 80 -23.46 45.44 109.59
CA PHE A 80 -22.25 46.08 110.14
C PHE A 80 -21.57 45.28 111.27
N LEU A 81 -22.32 44.91 112.31
CA LEU A 81 -21.80 44.16 113.46
C LEU A 81 -21.26 42.78 113.08
N LEU A 82 -21.94 42.06 112.18
CA LEU A 82 -21.52 40.76 111.70
C LEU A 82 -20.30 40.86 110.78
N SER A 83 -20.27 41.90 109.92
CA SER A 83 -19.12 42.21 109.08
C SER A 83 -17.87 42.54 109.91
N ALA A 84 -18.01 43.31 110.98
CA ALA A 84 -16.94 43.63 111.92
C ALA A 84 -16.42 42.39 112.66
N PHE A 85 -17.31 41.51 113.15
CA PHE A 85 -16.88 40.24 113.78
C PHE A 85 -16.12 39.33 112.79
N PHE A 86 -16.58 39.22 111.54
CA PHE A 86 -15.81 38.49 110.53
C PHE A 86 -14.49 39.18 110.22
N ALA A 87 -14.44 40.51 110.12
CA ALA A 87 -13.19 41.25 109.91
C ALA A 87 -12.16 40.95 111.01
N THR A 88 -12.54 40.93 112.29
CA THR A 88 -11.63 40.55 113.38
C THR A 88 -11.16 39.10 113.29
N ILE A 89 -12.01 38.17 112.81
CA ILE A 89 -11.60 36.78 112.57
C ILE A 89 -10.59 36.71 111.41
N PHE A 90 -10.80 37.47 110.33
CA PHE A 90 -9.81 37.58 109.25
C PHE A 90 -8.50 38.24 109.74
N GLU A 91 -8.56 39.21 110.66
CA GLU A 91 -7.38 39.84 111.27
C GLU A 91 -6.56 38.84 112.10
N ASP A 92 -7.21 38.07 112.97
CA ASP A 92 -6.59 36.98 113.74
C ASP A 92 -5.99 35.91 112.81
N VAL A 93 -6.68 35.53 111.75
CA VAL A 93 -6.17 34.54 110.78
C VAL A 93 -5.01 35.10 109.96
N LEU A 94 -5.03 36.38 109.57
CA LEU A 94 -3.92 37.05 108.92
C LEU A 94 -2.70 37.16 109.85
N ALA A 95 -2.91 37.47 111.12
CA ALA A 95 -1.86 37.45 112.14
C ALA A 95 -1.26 36.04 112.31
N GLN A 96 -2.10 34.99 112.36
CA GLN A 96 -1.64 33.60 112.42
C GLN A 96 -0.87 33.17 111.15
N VAL A 97 -1.34 33.55 109.96
CA VAL A 97 -0.64 33.29 108.69
C VAL A 97 0.70 34.03 108.65
N TRP A 98 0.76 35.29 109.10
CA TRP A 98 1.98 36.08 109.22
C TRP A 98 2.97 35.49 110.23
N ILE A 99 2.49 34.93 111.34
CA ILE A 99 3.31 34.17 112.32
C ILE A 99 3.84 32.88 111.68
N LEU A 100 3.02 32.13 110.94
CA LEU A 100 3.41 30.89 110.24
C LEU A 100 4.37 31.12 109.07
N GLU A 101 4.31 32.28 108.44
CA GLU A 101 5.30 32.76 107.49
C GLU A 101 6.60 33.15 108.20
N ASN A 102 6.51 33.94 109.28
CA ASN A 102 7.69 34.58 109.84
C ASN A 102 8.51 33.75 110.83
N CYS A 103 7.86 32.92 111.66
CA CYS A 103 8.53 32.12 112.68
C CYS A 103 9.12 30.80 112.14
N ASN A 104 8.71 30.36 110.95
CA ASN A 104 9.24 29.13 110.34
C ASN A 104 10.59 29.37 109.63
N ASN A 105 11.61 29.65 110.43
CA ASN A 105 12.97 29.91 109.94
C ASN A 105 13.58 28.74 109.14
N GLY A 106 13.23 27.49 109.48
CA GLY A 106 13.67 26.31 108.73
C GLY A 106 13.14 26.30 107.30
N LEU A 107 11.83 26.55 107.11
CA LEU A 107 11.23 26.64 105.78
C LEU A 107 11.74 27.87 104.99
N LYS A 108 11.98 29.01 105.66
CA LYS A 108 12.63 30.18 105.05
C LYS A 108 14.00 29.82 104.48
N ILE A 109 14.86 29.13 105.25
CA ILE A 109 16.18 28.69 104.79
C ILE A 109 16.06 27.72 103.61
N GLN A 110 15.19 26.71 103.69
CA GLN A 110 14.99 25.74 102.60
C GLN A 110 14.44 26.40 101.33
N LYS A 111 13.56 27.40 101.46
CA LYS A 111 13.09 28.24 100.34
C LYS A 111 14.22 29.06 99.74
N MET A 112 15.01 29.75 100.56
CA MET A 112 16.17 30.50 100.07
C MET A 112 17.16 29.58 99.33
N MET A 113 17.39 28.36 99.81
CA MET A 113 18.17 27.33 99.10
C MET A 113 17.54 26.93 97.77
N ALA A 114 16.22 26.69 97.74
CA ALA A 114 15.45 26.36 96.52
C ALA A 114 15.38 27.52 95.50
N ASP A 115 15.61 28.75 95.94
CA ASP A 115 15.64 29.97 95.14
C ASP A 115 17.07 30.54 94.94
N MET A 116 18.14 29.85 95.37
CA MET A 116 19.52 30.37 95.27
C MET A 116 19.90 30.73 93.83
N ASP A 117 19.51 29.92 92.84
CA ASP A 117 19.80 30.20 91.43
C ASP A 117 19.09 31.47 90.93
N TYR A 118 17.93 31.79 91.50
CA TYR A 118 17.14 32.99 91.18
C TYR A 118 17.72 34.22 91.89
N LEU A 119 18.03 34.10 93.19
CA LEU A 119 18.65 35.15 94.00
C LEU A 119 20.06 35.51 93.50
N THR A 120 20.84 34.53 93.04
CA THR A 120 22.15 34.78 92.40
C THR A 120 22.01 35.40 91.01
N ALA A 121 21.05 34.96 90.19
CA ALA A 121 20.76 35.60 88.89
C ALA A 121 20.39 37.08 89.05
N ILE A 122 19.54 37.42 90.04
CA ILE A 122 19.23 38.81 90.41
C ILE A 122 20.49 39.55 90.85
N LYS A 123 21.27 39.00 91.80
CA LYS A 123 22.48 39.63 92.34
C LYS A 123 23.51 40.00 91.24
N TYR A 124 23.58 39.22 90.17
CA TYR A 124 24.51 39.41 89.06
C TYR A 124 23.84 39.96 87.78
N ASN A 125 22.60 40.46 87.85
CA ASN A 125 21.82 41.01 86.71
C ASN A 125 21.75 40.07 85.48
N VAL A 126 21.73 38.76 85.70
CA VAL A 126 21.61 37.77 84.62
C VAL A 126 20.17 37.75 84.13
N ARG A 127 19.94 38.22 82.90
CA ARG A 127 18.65 38.06 82.21
C ARG A 127 18.30 36.57 82.14
N ARG A 128 17.22 36.19 82.82
CA ARG A 128 16.50 34.94 82.58
C ARG A 128 15.47 35.18 81.47
N ASN A 129 15.10 34.12 80.75
CA ASN A 129 13.92 34.15 79.90
C ASN A 129 12.68 34.32 80.80
N GLU A 130 11.70 35.09 80.34
CA GLU A 130 10.39 35.14 80.96
C GLU A 130 9.73 33.76 80.79
N VAL A 131 9.23 33.21 81.90
CA VAL A 131 8.63 31.88 81.93
C VAL A 131 7.21 31.99 81.37
N ASN A 132 7.08 31.73 80.07
CA ASN A 132 5.83 31.89 79.31
C ASN A 132 4.83 30.72 79.50
N ASP A 133 5.18 29.71 80.29
CA ASP A 133 4.37 28.51 80.54
C ASP A 133 4.35 28.22 82.04
N GLU A 134 3.16 28.16 82.65
CA GLU A 134 2.97 27.87 84.08
C GLU A 134 3.45 26.45 84.47
N LEU A 135 3.69 25.58 83.48
CA LEU A 135 4.17 24.21 83.65
C LEU A 135 5.70 24.07 83.51
N ASP A 136 6.45 25.15 83.21
CA ASP A 136 7.90 25.04 83.04
C ASP A 136 8.60 24.60 84.33
N GLY A 137 9.39 23.52 84.23
CA GLY A 137 9.99 22.81 85.37
C GLY A 137 9.09 21.78 86.07
N VAL A 138 7.78 21.69 85.77
CA VAL A 138 6.84 20.71 86.37
C VAL A 138 6.95 19.33 85.72
N ASN A 139 8.16 18.76 85.76
CA ASN A 139 8.43 17.42 85.25
C ASN A 139 7.67 16.35 86.04
N ALA A 140 6.98 15.43 85.36
CA ALA A 140 6.14 14.38 85.97
C ALA A 140 6.87 13.52 87.02
N GLN A 141 8.17 13.28 86.83
CA GLN A 141 9.03 12.54 87.77
C GLN A 141 9.44 13.35 89.01
N ASN A 142 9.27 14.67 88.97
CA ASN A 142 9.83 15.63 89.92
C ASN A 142 8.78 16.32 90.82
N LEU A 143 7.48 16.04 90.66
CA LEU A 143 6.40 16.52 91.55
C LEU A 143 6.65 16.17 93.03
N ASN A 144 7.40 15.09 93.29
CA ASN A 144 7.74 14.69 94.65
C ASN A 144 8.90 15.47 95.28
N SER A 145 9.61 16.31 94.50
CA SER A 145 10.73 17.13 94.95
C SER A 145 10.34 18.09 96.07
N VAL A 146 11.23 18.21 97.06
CA VAL A 146 11.12 19.19 98.16
C VAL A 146 11.09 20.61 97.62
N VAL A 147 11.83 20.89 96.53
CA VAL A 147 11.87 22.21 95.86
C VAL A 147 10.50 22.56 95.28
N PHE A 148 9.85 21.65 94.56
CA PHE A 148 8.50 21.87 94.01
C PHE A 148 7.47 22.05 95.13
N LYS A 149 7.52 21.20 96.16
CA LYS A 149 6.61 21.27 97.32
C LYS A 149 6.75 22.59 98.07
N ILE A 150 7.96 23.11 98.29
CA ILE A 150 8.18 24.43 98.92
C ILE A 150 7.68 25.56 98.04
N LYS A 151 7.94 25.54 96.71
CA LYS A 151 7.49 26.61 95.80
C LYS A 151 5.97 26.64 95.69
N LYS A 152 5.30 25.49 95.58
CA LYS A 152 3.84 25.40 95.61
C LYS A 152 3.27 25.92 96.94
N LEU A 153 3.87 25.52 98.07
CA LEU A 153 3.43 25.96 99.40
C LEU A 153 3.59 27.48 99.56
N ASP A 154 4.62 28.09 98.98
CA ASP A 154 4.81 29.54 98.94
C ASP A 154 3.77 30.26 98.06
N THR A 155 3.44 29.72 96.87
CA THR A 155 2.37 30.28 96.02
C THR A 155 1.00 30.12 96.66
N ASP A 156 0.70 28.96 97.25
CA ASP A 156 -0.55 28.69 97.97
C ASP A 156 -0.72 29.67 99.16
N ARG A 157 0.36 29.93 99.91
CA ARG A 157 0.38 30.91 101.01
C ARG A 157 0.16 32.34 100.54
N LYS A 158 0.86 32.77 99.48
CA LYS A 158 0.69 34.12 98.91
C LYS A 158 -0.72 34.33 98.37
N PHE A 159 -1.25 33.33 97.66
CA PHE A 159 -2.63 33.33 97.17
C PHE A 159 -3.62 33.46 98.32
N LEU A 160 -3.50 32.63 99.37
CA LEU A 160 -4.34 32.74 100.56
C LEU A 160 -4.20 34.11 101.22
N ASN A 161 -2.99 34.62 101.46
CA ASN A 161 -2.77 35.92 102.09
C ASN A 161 -3.39 37.06 101.27
N ASN A 162 -3.24 37.05 99.94
CA ASN A 162 -3.85 38.03 99.04
C ASN A 162 -5.39 37.99 99.06
N VAL A 163 -6.00 36.78 99.04
CA VAL A 163 -7.46 36.62 99.10
C VAL A 163 -8.00 37.05 100.47
N MET A 164 -7.33 36.65 101.56
CA MET A 164 -7.74 36.98 102.93
C MET A 164 -7.57 38.48 103.24
N THR A 165 -6.50 39.13 102.77
CA THR A 165 -6.34 40.60 102.91
C THR A 165 -7.35 41.37 102.07
N ALA A 166 -7.61 40.96 100.81
CA ALA A 166 -8.64 41.58 99.98
C ALA A 166 -10.05 41.43 100.59
N THR A 167 -10.36 40.27 101.18
CA THR A 167 -11.64 40.02 101.87
C THR A 167 -11.74 40.81 103.18
N TYR A 168 -10.66 40.89 103.97
CA TYR A 168 -10.59 41.73 105.17
C TYR A 168 -10.83 43.21 104.86
N LEU A 169 -10.12 43.77 103.88
CA LEU A 169 -10.28 45.17 103.48
C LEU A 169 -11.71 45.45 102.96
N SER A 170 -12.27 44.53 102.18
CA SER A 170 -13.65 44.63 101.69
C SER A 170 -14.68 44.57 102.82
N LEU A 171 -14.50 43.69 103.82
CA LEU A 171 -15.38 43.64 105.00
C LEU A 171 -15.25 44.90 105.88
N ALA A 172 -14.02 45.41 106.07
CA ALA A 172 -13.77 46.60 106.87
C ALA A 172 -14.28 47.90 106.21
N GLN A 173 -14.24 48.01 104.88
CA GLN A 173 -14.54 49.25 104.15
C GLN A 173 -15.92 49.28 103.46
N THR A 174 -16.40 48.15 102.93
CA THR A 174 -17.65 48.08 102.13
C THR A 174 -18.67 47.06 102.68
N HIS A 175 -18.30 46.35 103.75
CA HIS A 175 -19.05 45.25 104.37
C HIS A 175 -19.42 44.10 103.42
N SER A 176 -18.62 43.92 102.36
CA SER A 176 -18.83 42.92 101.32
C SER A 176 -17.80 41.77 101.42
N PHE A 177 -18.22 40.53 101.22
CA PHE A 177 -17.34 39.36 101.04
C PHE A 177 -17.09 38.99 99.56
N GLU A 178 -17.48 39.86 98.63
CA GLU A 178 -17.35 39.68 97.19
C GLU A 178 -15.97 39.16 96.69
N PRO A 179 -14.80 39.60 97.21
CA PRO A 179 -13.50 39.06 96.77
C PRO A 179 -13.37 37.54 96.98
N LEU A 180 -13.89 37.03 98.10
CA LEU A 180 -13.91 35.61 98.41
C LEU A 180 -14.89 34.85 97.52
N SER A 181 -16.08 35.42 97.25
CA SER A 181 -17.06 34.82 96.35
C SER A 181 -16.53 34.73 94.91
N LYS A 182 -15.89 35.79 94.39
CA LYS A 182 -15.24 35.78 93.07
C LYS A 182 -14.10 34.76 93.02
N CYS A 183 -13.30 34.65 94.07
CA CYS A 183 -12.24 33.65 94.18
C CYS A 183 -12.79 32.21 94.14
N ILE A 184 -13.87 31.92 94.85
CA ILE A 184 -14.48 30.58 94.88
C ILE A 184 -15.09 30.23 93.52
N ASN A 185 -15.84 31.15 92.90
CA ASN A 185 -16.44 30.93 91.58
C ASN A 185 -15.37 30.65 90.51
N SER A 186 -14.29 31.45 90.49
CA SER A 186 -13.17 31.25 89.56
C SER A 186 -12.47 29.88 89.72
N ILE A 187 -12.40 29.34 90.94
CA ILE A 187 -11.88 27.99 91.20
C ILE A 187 -12.84 26.92 90.65
N LEU A 188 -14.15 27.08 90.85
CA LEU A 188 -15.18 26.16 90.33
C LEU A 188 -15.21 26.16 88.80
N GLU A 189 -15.15 27.34 88.17
CA GLU A 189 -15.05 27.51 86.71
C GLU A 189 -13.79 26.84 86.14
N LEU A 190 -12.65 26.98 86.82
CA LEU A 190 -11.38 26.32 86.44
C LEU A 190 -11.47 24.78 86.54
N ASP A 191 -12.09 24.24 87.59
CA ASP A 191 -12.24 22.79 87.75
C ASP A 191 -13.29 22.20 86.79
N GLU A 192 -14.36 22.93 86.45
CA GLU A 192 -15.26 22.52 85.38
C GLU A 192 -14.53 22.53 84.02
N TYR A 193 -13.79 23.60 83.70
CA TYR A 193 -12.99 23.69 82.47
C TYR A 193 -11.96 22.55 82.36
N ARG A 194 -11.30 22.17 83.46
CA ARG A 194 -10.40 21.01 83.52
C ARG A 194 -11.13 19.68 83.23
N LEU A 195 -12.34 19.50 83.75
CA LEU A 195 -13.17 18.32 83.45
C LEU A 195 -13.60 18.29 81.98
N GLN A 196 -14.01 19.44 81.41
CA GLN A 196 -14.35 19.57 80.00
C GLN A 196 -13.15 19.20 79.10
N ILE A 197 -11.94 19.72 79.39
CA ILE A 197 -10.70 19.33 78.68
C ILE A 197 -10.44 17.83 78.82
N ALA A 198 -10.55 17.25 80.01
CA ALA A 198 -10.31 15.83 80.23
C ALA A 198 -11.31 14.94 79.45
N GLU A 199 -12.57 15.36 79.33
CA GLU A 199 -13.52 14.68 78.44
C GLU A 199 -13.15 14.83 76.97
N GLU A 200 -12.79 16.02 76.50
CA GLU A 200 -12.38 16.24 75.10
C GLU A 200 -11.11 15.49 74.73
N GLU A 201 -10.13 15.41 75.64
CA GLU A 201 -8.90 14.65 75.45
C GLU A 201 -9.19 13.14 75.37
N ASN A 202 -10.15 12.62 76.14
CA ASN A 202 -10.65 11.25 76.02
C ASN A 202 -11.44 10.99 74.73
N LYS A 203 -12.33 11.92 74.31
CA LYS A 203 -13.05 11.86 73.02
C LYS A 203 -12.04 11.84 71.86
N ASN A 204 -11.02 12.70 71.91
CA ASN A 204 -9.93 12.74 70.94
C ASN A 204 -9.07 11.47 70.95
N LYS A 205 -8.78 10.87 72.12
CA LYS A 205 -8.09 9.56 72.23
C LYS A 205 -8.87 8.45 71.53
N LEU A 206 -10.19 8.41 71.65
CA LEU A 206 -11.05 7.45 70.96
C LEU A 206 -11.06 7.68 69.44
N ILE A 207 -11.25 8.93 68.99
CA ILE A 207 -11.22 9.30 67.56
C ILE A 207 -9.87 8.92 66.92
N ARG A 208 -8.74 9.22 67.57
CA ARG A 208 -7.39 8.83 67.08
C ARG A 208 -7.22 7.31 66.98
N LYS A 209 -7.75 6.53 67.93
CA LYS A 209 -7.72 5.05 67.88
C LYS A 209 -8.53 4.50 66.70
N GLU A 210 -9.73 5.02 66.48
CA GLU A 210 -10.61 4.56 65.39
C GLU A 210 -10.09 4.98 64.01
N LEU A 211 -9.63 6.23 63.84
CA LEU A 211 -8.95 6.66 62.60
C LEU A 211 -7.71 5.80 62.30
N SER A 212 -6.93 5.44 63.32
CA SER A 212 -5.77 4.53 63.17
C SER A 212 -6.19 3.11 62.76
N LYS A 213 -7.36 2.64 63.19
CA LYS A 213 -7.94 1.35 62.78
C LYS A 213 -8.43 1.41 61.34
N GLN A 214 -9.16 2.45 60.95
CA GLN A 214 -9.64 2.67 59.59
C GLN A 214 -8.48 2.81 58.60
N LEU A 215 -7.40 3.53 58.95
CA LEU A 215 -6.20 3.65 58.12
C LEU A 215 -5.53 2.29 57.87
N ARG A 216 -5.44 1.43 58.90
CA ARG A 216 -4.95 0.04 58.73
C ARG A 216 -5.88 -0.81 57.85
N GLN A 217 -7.20 -0.69 58.02
CA GLN A 217 -8.18 -1.39 57.18
C GLN A 217 -8.09 -0.96 55.71
N GLN A 218 -7.98 0.34 55.44
CA GLN A 218 -7.78 0.88 54.09
C GLN A 218 -6.44 0.41 53.48
N HIS A 219 -5.33 0.47 54.23
CA HIS A 219 -4.04 -0.02 53.74
C HIS A 219 -4.06 -1.52 53.40
N ASN A 220 -4.74 -2.34 54.21
CA ASN A 220 -4.91 -3.76 53.92
C ASN A 220 -5.82 -3.99 52.69
N HIS A 221 -6.94 -3.27 52.59
CA HIS A 221 -7.83 -3.37 51.42
C HIS A 221 -7.13 -2.97 50.12
N ILE A 222 -6.40 -1.86 50.11
CA ILE A 222 -5.60 -1.41 48.97
C ILE A 222 -4.55 -2.47 48.60
N ARG A 223 -3.87 -3.09 49.58
CA ARG A 223 -2.92 -4.19 49.33
C ARG A 223 -3.60 -5.41 48.70
N THR A 224 -4.78 -5.81 49.16
CA THR A 224 -5.54 -6.93 48.57
C THR A 224 -5.93 -6.61 47.13
N VAL A 225 -6.54 -5.44 46.89
CA VAL A 225 -6.94 -5.01 45.54
C VAL A 225 -5.75 -4.94 44.59
N LEU A 226 -4.58 -4.46 45.05
CA LEU A 226 -3.36 -4.47 44.25
C LEU A 226 -2.95 -5.88 43.81
N TYR A 227 -2.90 -6.85 44.73
CA TYR A 227 -2.60 -8.24 44.37
C TYR A 227 -3.63 -8.86 43.43
N ASP A 228 -4.93 -8.56 43.62
CA ASP A 228 -5.99 -9.04 42.72
C ASP A 228 -5.87 -8.41 41.32
N THR A 229 -5.45 -7.14 41.23
CA THR A 229 -5.14 -6.49 39.95
C THR A 229 -3.87 -7.04 39.30
N ASP A 230 -2.81 -7.32 40.06
CA ASP A 230 -1.57 -7.90 39.52
C ASP A 230 -1.84 -9.32 38.95
N VAL A 231 -2.59 -10.15 39.68
CA VAL A 231 -2.99 -11.49 39.23
C VAL A 231 -3.92 -11.46 38.01
N THR A 232 -4.74 -10.43 37.83
CA THR A 232 -5.55 -10.28 36.61
C THR A 232 -4.73 -9.72 35.44
N ILE A 233 -3.75 -8.83 35.68
CA ILE A 233 -2.78 -8.37 34.69
C ILE A 233 -1.95 -9.55 34.15
N ASP A 234 -1.42 -10.42 35.00
CA ASP A 234 -0.63 -11.59 34.58
C ASP A 234 -1.47 -12.59 33.76
N LYS A 235 -2.74 -12.81 34.12
CA LYS A 235 -3.67 -13.64 33.33
C LYS A 235 -3.93 -13.04 31.95
N LEU A 236 -4.27 -11.76 31.88
CA LEU A 236 -4.52 -11.05 30.62
C LEU A 236 -3.27 -11.02 29.74
N ARG A 237 -2.09 -10.82 30.34
CA ARG A 237 -0.81 -10.90 29.66
C ARG A 237 -0.58 -12.28 29.05
N THR A 238 -0.79 -13.35 29.82
CA THR A 238 -0.66 -14.73 29.34
C THR A 238 -1.61 -14.99 28.17
N GLN A 239 -2.87 -14.55 28.25
CA GLN A 239 -3.84 -14.66 27.16
C GLN A 239 -3.42 -13.91 25.90
N VAL A 240 -2.78 -12.73 26.03
CA VAL A 240 -2.23 -11.98 24.90
C VAL A 240 -1.05 -12.72 24.27
N GLU A 241 -0.09 -13.17 25.08
CA GLU A 241 1.08 -13.94 24.61
C GLU A 241 0.66 -15.25 23.91
N ASP A 242 -0.30 -15.99 24.47
CA ASP A 242 -0.94 -17.15 23.84
C ASP A 242 -1.63 -16.79 22.52
N SER A 243 -2.42 -15.70 22.48
CA SER A 243 -3.16 -15.31 21.26
C SER A 243 -2.23 -14.97 20.08
N VAL A 244 -1.07 -14.38 20.37
CA VAL A 244 -0.02 -14.12 19.37
C VAL A 244 0.58 -15.44 18.90
N LEU A 245 0.90 -16.36 19.81
CA LEU A 245 1.44 -17.68 19.47
C LEU A 245 0.45 -18.50 18.61
N TYR A 246 -0.84 -18.54 18.97
CA TYR A 246 -1.88 -19.19 18.16
C TYR A 246 -2.01 -18.56 16.77
N SER A 247 -1.92 -17.23 16.67
CA SER A 247 -1.95 -16.51 15.39
C SER A 247 -0.75 -16.89 14.50
N GLU A 248 0.46 -16.89 15.05
CA GLU A 248 1.67 -17.30 14.33
C GLU A 248 1.62 -18.76 13.87
N VAL A 249 1.26 -19.68 14.76
CA VAL A 249 1.17 -21.12 14.44
C VAL A 249 0.12 -21.36 13.36
N ARG A 250 -1.03 -20.68 13.44
CA ARG A 250 -2.09 -20.75 12.41
C ARG A 250 -1.64 -20.16 11.08
N GLY A 251 -0.92 -19.04 11.08
CA GLY A 251 -0.33 -18.44 9.89
C GLY A 251 0.64 -19.40 9.19
N ARG A 252 1.63 -19.90 9.93
CA ARG A 252 2.62 -20.88 9.42
C ARG A 252 1.95 -22.16 8.89
N TYR A 253 0.87 -22.62 9.52
CA TYR A 253 0.07 -23.76 9.03
C TYR A 253 -0.62 -23.45 7.70
N ILE A 254 -1.29 -22.29 7.58
CA ILE A 254 -1.98 -21.86 6.35
C ILE A 254 -0.98 -21.67 5.20
N ASP A 255 0.17 -21.04 5.45
CA ASP A 255 1.21 -20.83 4.44
C ASP A 255 1.78 -22.15 3.91
N ASN A 256 2.08 -23.09 4.80
CA ASN A 256 2.58 -24.41 4.42
C ASN A 256 1.51 -25.23 3.68
N TRP A 257 0.24 -25.18 4.12
CA TRP A 257 -0.88 -25.83 3.44
C TRP A 257 -1.10 -25.25 2.04
N GLN A 258 -1.08 -23.93 1.91
CA GLN A 258 -1.26 -23.25 0.62
C GLN A 258 -0.07 -23.52 -0.31
N ARG A 259 1.17 -23.55 0.20
CA ARG A 259 2.36 -23.95 -0.57
C ARG A 259 2.22 -25.37 -1.10
N ALA A 260 1.93 -26.34 -0.24
CA ALA A 260 1.76 -27.75 -0.63
C ALA A 260 0.61 -27.93 -1.64
N ARG A 261 -0.50 -27.19 -1.47
CA ARG A 261 -1.62 -27.16 -2.42
C ARG A 261 -1.22 -26.59 -3.79
N THR A 262 -0.45 -25.50 -3.82
CA THR A 262 0.06 -24.90 -5.06
C THR A 262 1.07 -25.82 -5.75
N GLU A 263 1.97 -26.46 -4.99
CA GLU A 263 2.93 -27.44 -5.50
C GLU A 263 2.24 -28.67 -6.11
N GLN A 264 1.25 -29.24 -5.41
CA GLN A 264 0.41 -30.32 -5.92
C GLN A 264 -0.34 -29.92 -7.20
N HIS A 265 -0.89 -28.70 -7.26
CA HIS A 265 -1.59 -28.19 -8.42
C HIS A 265 -0.64 -27.99 -9.62
N ASN A 266 0.54 -27.43 -9.40
CA ASN A 266 1.56 -27.25 -10.42
C ASN A 266 2.05 -28.60 -10.99
N GLN A 267 2.26 -29.60 -10.13
CA GLN A 267 2.61 -30.96 -10.56
C GLN A 267 1.45 -31.59 -11.36
N SER A 268 0.21 -31.42 -10.93
CA SER A 268 -0.97 -31.93 -11.66
C SER A 268 -1.18 -31.26 -13.02
N ILE A 269 -0.85 -29.96 -13.16
CA ILE A 269 -0.79 -29.29 -14.47
C ILE A 269 0.33 -29.92 -15.29
N TYR A 270 1.54 -30.02 -14.75
CA TYR A 270 2.69 -30.59 -15.47
C TYR A 270 2.41 -32.00 -15.99
N ASP A 271 1.86 -32.90 -15.16
CA ASP A 271 1.58 -34.28 -15.54
C ASP A 271 0.47 -34.43 -16.61
N THR A 272 -0.41 -33.43 -16.73
CA THR A 272 -1.48 -33.40 -17.73
C THR A 272 -1.09 -32.65 -19.01
N GLU A 273 -0.31 -31.58 -18.91
CA GLU A 273 0.12 -30.74 -20.05
C GLU A 273 1.42 -31.22 -20.71
N HIS A 274 2.38 -31.79 -19.97
CA HIS A 274 3.69 -32.16 -20.52
C HIS A 274 3.58 -33.20 -21.64
N LYS A 275 2.67 -34.18 -21.50
CA LYS A 275 2.39 -35.20 -22.53
C LYS A 275 1.89 -34.56 -23.85
N PRO A 276 0.74 -33.85 -23.90
CA PRO A 276 0.30 -33.21 -25.14
C PRO A 276 1.29 -32.16 -25.63
N ALA A 277 1.98 -31.40 -24.77
CA ALA A 277 3.01 -30.45 -25.19
C ALA A 277 4.16 -31.13 -25.95
N SER A 278 4.69 -32.25 -25.43
CA SER A 278 5.76 -33.02 -26.11
C SER A 278 5.29 -33.61 -27.45
N VAL A 279 4.03 -34.03 -27.55
CA VAL A 279 3.42 -34.56 -28.79
C VAL A 279 3.21 -33.44 -29.81
N ILE A 280 2.78 -32.25 -29.38
CA ILE A 280 2.66 -31.05 -30.23
C ILE A 280 4.05 -30.63 -30.74
N GLU A 281 5.08 -30.64 -29.89
CA GLU A 281 6.45 -30.30 -30.30
C GLU A 281 7.01 -31.32 -31.32
N TYR A 282 6.74 -32.61 -31.13
CA TYR A 282 7.10 -33.67 -32.08
C TYR A 282 6.42 -33.46 -33.44
N TYR A 283 5.10 -33.26 -33.47
CA TYR A 283 4.38 -33.04 -34.73
C TYR A 283 4.76 -31.72 -35.40
N LYS A 284 5.07 -30.67 -34.62
CA LYS A 284 5.62 -29.42 -35.18
C LYS A 284 6.96 -29.66 -35.88
N LYS A 285 7.94 -30.27 -35.21
CA LYS A 285 9.24 -30.61 -35.81
C LYS A 285 9.10 -31.49 -37.05
N ARG A 286 8.13 -32.41 -37.06
CA ARG A 286 7.81 -33.22 -38.24
C ARG A 286 7.24 -32.36 -39.38
N SER A 287 6.28 -31.49 -39.10
CA SER A 287 5.67 -30.59 -40.10
C SER A 287 6.70 -29.62 -40.68
N ASP A 288 7.55 -29.02 -39.85
CA ASP A 288 8.65 -28.15 -40.28
C ASP A 288 9.62 -28.89 -41.24
N HIS A 289 9.86 -30.19 -41.00
CA HIS A 289 10.68 -31.05 -41.86
C HIS A 289 9.98 -31.45 -43.17
N GLU A 290 8.69 -31.78 -43.12
CA GLU A 290 7.88 -32.11 -44.30
C GLU A 290 7.71 -30.90 -45.22
N ILE A 291 7.48 -29.70 -44.67
CA ILE A 291 7.47 -28.42 -45.41
C ILE A 291 8.81 -28.20 -46.09
N ARG A 292 9.93 -28.40 -45.38
CA ARG A 292 11.27 -28.27 -45.97
C ARG A 292 11.46 -29.22 -47.16
N ILE A 293 11.15 -30.51 -47.00
CA ILE A 293 11.23 -31.49 -48.09
C ILE A 293 10.34 -31.08 -49.26
N HIS A 294 9.11 -30.60 -49.00
CA HIS A 294 8.21 -30.12 -50.05
C HIS A 294 8.86 -28.98 -50.85
N THR A 295 9.43 -27.96 -50.20
CA THR A 295 10.12 -26.87 -50.91
C THR A 295 11.38 -27.32 -51.67
N GLU A 296 12.13 -28.29 -51.15
CA GLU A 296 13.28 -28.89 -51.86
C GLU A 296 12.80 -29.68 -53.11
N VAL A 297 11.66 -30.38 -53.03
CA VAL A 297 11.04 -31.04 -54.19
C VAL A 297 10.46 -30.03 -55.19
N ASP A 298 9.75 -29.00 -54.75
CA ASP A 298 9.19 -27.95 -55.62
C ASP A 298 10.27 -27.24 -56.43
N THR A 299 11.42 -26.94 -55.80
CA THR A 299 12.55 -26.31 -56.49
C THR A 299 13.18 -27.24 -57.54
N LEU A 300 13.35 -28.53 -57.23
CA LEU A 300 13.83 -29.53 -58.21
C LEU A 300 12.86 -29.71 -59.39
N VAL A 301 11.54 -29.77 -59.12
CA VAL A 301 10.50 -29.83 -60.17
C VAL A 301 10.50 -28.56 -61.00
N SER A 302 10.64 -27.38 -60.39
CA SER A 302 10.72 -26.10 -61.09
C SER A 302 11.96 -26.01 -61.99
N ILE A 303 13.11 -26.50 -61.53
CA ILE A 303 14.34 -26.59 -62.34
C ILE A 303 14.10 -27.53 -63.54
N ALA A 304 13.54 -28.72 -63.32
CA ALA A 304 13.26 -29.67 -64.40
C ALA A 304 12.26 -29.14 -65.44
N ILE A 305 11.24 -28.39 -65.00
CA ILE A 305 10.31 -27.68 -65.90
C ILE A 305 11.05 -26.64 -66.72
N ASN A 306 11.89 -25.80 -66.10
CA ASN A 306 12.65 -24.76 -66.79
C ASN A 306 13.66 -25.35 -67.78
N GLU A 307 14.34 -26.46 -67.45
CA GLU A 307 15.21 -27.18 -68.39
C GLU A 307 14.43 -27.71 -69.61
N ILE A 308 13.21 -28.22 -69.41
CA ILE A 308 12.37 -28.72 -70.50
C ILE A 308 11.88 -27.55 -71.37
N LEU A 309 11.47 -26.44 -70.76
CA LEU A 309 11.08 -25.22 -71.48
C LEU A 309 12.23 -24.64 -72.30
N GLN A 310 13.44 -24.53 -71.72
CA GLN A 310 14.62 -24.08 -72.46
C GLN A 310 14.94 -25.00 -73.65
N ARG A 311 14.87 -26.33 -73.49
CA ARG A 311 15.06 -27.26 -74.61
C ARG A 311 13.97 -27.10 -75.68
N ILE A 312 12.72 -26.84 -75.30
CA ILE A 312 11.63 -26.57 -76.26
C ILE A 312 11.93 -25.26 -77.02
N GLU A 313 12.37 -24.22 -76.33
CA GLU A 313 12.79 -22.95 -76.92
C GLU A 313 13.96 -23.18 -77.91
N GLU A 314 15.02 -23.90 -77.52
CA GLU A 314 16.13 -24.30 -78.40
C GLU A 314 15.66 -25.07 -79.65
N TRP A 315 14.65 -25.95 -79.52
CA TRP A 315 14.08 -26.68 -80.66
C TRP A 315 13.19 -25.81 -81.57
N MET A 316 12.44 -24.86 -81.02
CA MET A 316 11.69 -23.86 -81.80
C MET A 316 12.65 -22.94 -82.55
N ASP A 317 13.63 -22.41 -81.83
CA ASP A 317 14.67 -21.52 -82.34
C ASP A 317 15.53 -22.21 -83.43
N LYS A 318 15.66 -23.54 -83.39
CA LYS A 318 16.23 -24.34 -84.48
C LYS A 318 15.26 -24.53 -85.66
N TYR A 319 14.00 -24.87 -85.38
CA TYR A 319 12.98 -25.11 -86.41
C TYR A 319 12.75 -23.87 -87.27
N ASP A 320 12.66 -22.69 -86.66
CA ASP A 320 12.46 -21.43 -87.38
C ASP A 320 13.67 -21.09 -88.26
N LYS A 321 14.90 -21.29 -87.77
CA LYS A 321 16.14 -21.12 -88.58
C LYS A 321 16.24 -22.12 -89.74
N ASP A 322 15.84 -23.38 -89.53
CA ASP A 322 15.76 -24.37 -90.60
C ASP A 322 14.69 -23.99 -91.63
N MET A 323 13.54 -23.45 -91.19
CA MET A 323 12.45 -23.00 -92.05
C MET A 323 12.84 -21.78 -92.88
N GLU A 324 13.48 -20.76 -92.28
CA GLU A 324 14.05 -19.62 -92.99
C GLU A 324 15.09 -20.06 -94.03
N ALA A 325 15.97 -21.00 -93.68
CA ALA A 325 16.96 -21.54 -94.61
C ALA A 325 16.31 -22.31 -95.78
N ILE A 326 15.21 -23.02 -95.53
CA ILE A 326 14.43 -23.71 -96.56
C ILE A 326 13.71 -22.70 -97.47
N ASP A 327 13.03 -21.69 -96.93
CA ASP A 327 12.35 -20.70 -97.77
C ASP A 327 13.35 -19.85 -98.58
N LEU A 328 14.48 -19.43 -98.00
CA LEU A 328 15.56 -18.78 -98.75
C LEU A 328 16.10 -19.67 -99.89
N ASN A 329 16.13 -20.99 -99.71
CA ASN A 329 16.51 -21.92 -100.78
C ASN A 329 15.40 -22.04 -101.86
N ILE A 330 14.12 -22.07 -101.45
CA ILE A 330 12.96 -22.04 -102.37
C ILE A 330 12.96 -20.74 -103.18
N GLN A 331 13.18 -19.58 -102.56
CA GLN A 331 13.32 -18.29 -103.23
C GLN A 331 14.47 -18.28 -104.24
N ARG A 332 15.66 -18.79 -103.87
CA ARG A 332 16.79 -18.96 -104.80
C ARG A 332 16.42 -19.85 -105.99
N LYS A 333 15.80 -21.01 -105.74
CA LYS A 333 15.39 -21.96 -106.81
C LYS A 333 14.28 -21.41 -107.71
N LYS A 334 13.40 -20.58 -107.16
CA LYS A 334 12.37 -19.84 -107.91
C LYS A 334 13.01 -18.81 -108.85
N ASN A 335 14.01 -18.06 -108.38
CA ASN A 335 14.79 -17.14 -109.20
C ASN A 335 15.60 -17.88 -110.28
N ASP A 336 16.33 -18.94 -109.92
CA ASP A 336 17.06 -19.81 -110.88
C ASP A 336 16.13 -20.30 -112.01
N TYR A 337 14.90 -20.69 -111.65
CA TYR A 337 13.89 -21.15 -112.60
C TYR A 337 13.32 -20.01 -113.46
N GLN A 338 13.11 -18.83 -112.90
CA GLN A 338 12.69 -17.65 -113.67
C GLN A 338 13.76 -17.23 -114.68
N ASP A 339 15.03 -17.13 -114.28
CA ASP A 339 16.17 -16.84 -115.16
C ASP A 339 16.31 -17.89 -116.27
N THR A 340 16.16 -19.17 -115.93
CA THR A 340 16.20 -20.28 -116.89
C THR A 340 15.03 -20.23 -117.88
N ARG A 341 13.82 -19.88 -117.40
CA ARG A 341 12.63 -19.71 -118.23
C ARG A 341 12.74 -18.50 -119.16
N GLU A 342 13.25 -17.37 -118.68
CA GLU A 342 13.54 -16.21 -119.51
C GLU A 342 14.60 -16.51 -120.55
N ARG A 343 15.70 -17.17 -120.17
CA ARG A 343 16.75 -17.59 -121.11
C ARG A 343 16.19 -18.50 -122.20
N ARG A 344 15.29 -19.43 -121.85
CA ARG A 344 14.57 -20.27 -122.82
C ARG A 344 13.68 -19.43 -123.75
N LYS A 345 12.86 -18.52 -123.22
CA LYS A 345 11.99 -17.66 -124.04
C LYS A 345 12.80 -16.78 -125.00
N ARG A 346 13.90 -16.19 -124.55
CA ARG A 346 14.82 -15.41 -125.40
C ARG A 346 15.44 -16.28 -126.51
N LEU A 347 15.76 -17.54 -126.23
CA LEU A 347 16.22 -18.51 -127.24
C LEU A 347 15.11 -18.89 -128.22
N GLU A 348 13.90 -19.19 -127.76
CA GLU A 348 12.73 -19.48 -128.59
C GLU A 348 12.44 -18.30 -129.56
N GLU A 349 12.43 -17.06 -129.04
CA GLU A 349 12.31 -15.84 -129.85
C GLU A 349 13.42 -15.66 -130.89
N THR A 350 14.65 -16.16 -130.64
CA THR A 350 15.71 -16.17 -131.67
C THR A 350 15.56 -17.32 -132.68
N PHE A 351 15.07 -18.48 -132.25
CA PHE A 351 14.78 -19.60 -133.15
C PHE A 351 13.63 -19.28 -134.10
N GLU A 352 12.56 -18.61 -133.65
CA GLU A 352 11.48 -18.16 -134.54
C GLU A 352 11.95 -17.15 -135.59
N LYS A 353 12.83 -16.22 -135.21
CA LYS A 353 13.49 -15.27 -136.13
C LYS A 353 14.35 -16.00 -137.16
N HIS A 354 15.07 -17.05 -136.77
CA HIS A 354 15.84 -17.86 -137.72
C HIS A 354 14.97 -18.79 -138.59
N ILE A 355 13.89 -19.36 -138.07
CA ILE A 355 12.95 -20.20 -138.84
C ILE A 355 12.23 -19.37 -139.91
N SER A 356 11.79 -18.15 -139.58
CA SER A 356 11.17 -17.23 -140.55
C SER A 356 12.16 -16.79 -141.64
N GLN A 357 13.40 -16.44 -141.27
CA GLN A 357 14.49 -16.20 -142.24
C GLN A 357 14.75 -17.42 -143.14
N MET A 358 14.79 -18.63 -142.58
CA MET A 358 15.11 -19.85 -143.33
C MET A 358 13.97 -20.31 -144.24
N LYS A 359 12.70 -20.03 -143.89
CA LYS A 359 11.55 -20.20 -144.80
C LYS A 359 11.68 -19.28 -146.01
N LEU A 360 11.84 -17.97 -145.79
CA LEU A 360 12.02 -16.98 -146.87
C LEU A 360 13.17 -17.36 -147.83
N TRP A 361 14.25 -17.94 -147.30
CA TRP A 361 15.36 -18.44 -148.12
C TRP A 361 15.03 -19.72 -148.90
N ASN A 362 14.28 -20.65 -148.30
CA ASN A 362 13.84 -21.89 -148.96
C ASN A 362 12.79 -21.61 -150.05
N ASP A 363 11.86 -20.70 -149.82
CA ASP A 363 10.84 -20.30 -150.80
C ASP A 363 11.53 -19.68 -152.04
N PHE A 364 12.48 -18.77 -151.83
CA PHE A 364 13.33 -18.19 -152.87
C PHE A 364 14.16 -19.25 -153.63
N LYS A 365 14.62 -20.29 -152.94
CA LYS A 365 15.32 -21.44 -153.53
C LYS A 365 14.40 -22.30 -154.39
N GLU A 366 13.19 -22.62 -153.92
CA GLU A 366 12.26 -23.51 -154.61
C GLU A 366 11.72 -22.87 -155.89
N GLU A 367 11.42 -21.58 -155.87
CA GLU A 367 10.97 -20.83 -157.06
C GLU A 367 12.06 -20.82 -158.15
N ARG A 368 13.32 -20.64 -157.74
CA ARG A 368 14.51 -20.77 -158.59
C ARG A 368 14.78 -22.21 -159.08
N GLU A 369 14.20 -23.22 -158.43
CA GLU A 369 14.29 -24.63 -158.83
C GLU A 369 13.19 -24.98 -159.86
N LYS A 370 11.94 -24.55 -159.62
CA LYS A 370 10.79 -24.69 -160.54
C LYS A 370 11.11 -24.14 -161.93
N ILE A 371 11.66 -22.93 -162.00
CA ILE A 371 12.09 -22.26 -163.26
C ILE A 371 13.11 -23.12 -164.03
N ARG A 372 13.99 -23.86 -163.32
CA ARG A 372 15.02 -24.70 -163.92
C ARG A 372 14.48 -26.04 -164.40
N ALA A 373 13.61 -26.67 -163.60
CA ALA A 373 12.93 -27.91 -163.94
C ALA A 373 12.04 -27.77 -165.20
N TYR A 374 11.37 -26.64 -165.36
CA TYR A 374 10.58 -26.33 -166.56
C TYR A 374 11.45 -26.32 -167.84
N ARG A 375 12.58 -25.59 -167.81
CA ARG A 375 13.55 -25.55 -168.92
C ARG A 375 14.11 -26.93 -169.24
N ALA A 376 14.46 -27.72 -168.20
CA ALA A 376 15.00 -29.07 -168.37
C ALA A 376 14.00 -30.03 -169.05
N LYS A 377 12.70 -29.98 -168.69
CA LYS A 377 11.63 -30.72 -169.37
C LYS A 377 11.59 -30.37 -170.87
N MET A 378 11.59 -29.07 -171.19
CA MET A 378 11.52 -28.59 -172.58
C MET A 378 12.68 -29.13 -173.44
N THR A 379 13.91 -29.11 -172.93
CA THR A 379 15.07 -29.71 -173.63
C THR A 379 14.98 -31.23 -173.76
N LYS A 380 14.43 -31.94 -172.76
CA LYS A 380 14.35 -33.41 -172.80
C LYS A 380 13.35 -33.91 -173.84
N SER A 381 12.23 -33.21 -174.04
CA SER A 381 11.27 -33.49 -175.11
C SER A 381 11.90 -33.37 -176.51
N ALA A 382 12.69 -32.33 -176.75
CA ALA A 382 13.36 -32.13 -178.04
C ALA A 382 14.37 -33.25 -178.38
N ILE A 383 15.09 -33.77 -177.37
CA ILE A 383 16.04 -34.87 -177.55
C ILE A 383 15.33 -36.17 -177.94
N ILE A 384 14.16 -36.46 -177.38
CA ILE A 384 13.38 -37.68 -177.69
C ILE A 384 12.93 -37.68 -179.16
N VAL A 385 12.44 -36.55 -179.67
CA VAL A 385 12.05 -36.40 -181.09
C VAL A 385 13.26 -36.61 -182.02
N GLN A 386 14.43 -36.03 -181.68
CA GLN A 386 15.66 -36.24 -182.43
C GLN A 386 16.17 -37.70 -182.39
N ALA A 387 15.98 -38.41 -181.29
CA ALA A 387 16.38 -39.81 -181.15
C ALA A 387 15.49 -40.73 -182.01
N TRP A 388 14.18 -40.48 -182.03
CA TRP A 388 13.21 -41.25 -182.84
C TRP A 388 13.53 -41.15 -184.33
N TRP A 389 13.75 -39.94 -184.86
CA TRP A 389 14.10 -39.74 -186.28
C TRP A 389 15.44 -40.39 -186.66
N ARG A 390 16.47 -40.31 -185.81
CA ARG A 390 17.75 -41.00 -186.04
C ARG A 390 17.61 -42.53 -186.01
N GLY A 391 16.73 -43.06 -185.17
CA GLY A 391 16.43 -44.50 -185.09
C GLY A 391 15.65 -45.05 -186.29
N LEU A 392 14.96 -44.19 -187.06
CA LEU A 392 14.26 -44.57 -188.29
C LEU A 392 15.23 -44.68 -189.48
N LEU A 393 16.10 -43.68 -189.65
CA LEU A 393 17.09 -43.62 -190.74
C LEU A 393 18.04 -44.84 -190.80
N VAL A 394 18.34 -45.44 -189.65
CA VAL A 394 19.24 -46.62 -189.55
C VAL A 394 18.57 -47.92 -190.05
N ARG A 395 17.23 -47.97 -190.18
CA ARG A 395 16.49 -49.21 -190.50
C ARG A 395 16.04 -49.35 -191.96
N LEU A 396 16.30 -48.33 -192.78
CA LEU A 396 15.93 -48.30 -194.21
C LEU A 396 17.17 -48.21 -195.12
N GLU A 397 18.36 -48.48 -194.57
CA GLU A 397 19.68 -48.55 -195.24
C GLU A 397 20.10 -47.32 -196.08
N LEU A 398 19.32 -46.24 -196.06
CA LEU A 398 19.58 -44.96 -196.72
C LEU A 398 20.49 -44.05 -195.88
N GLY A 399 21.79 -44.35 -195.84
CA GLY A 399 22.77 -43.45 -195.20
C GLY A 399 24.25 -43.84 -195.41
N PRO A 400 25.14 -42.90 -195.78
CA PRO A 400 26.56 -43.19 -195.99
C PRO A 400 27.31 -43.36 -194.66
N PHE A 401 27.81 -44.56 -194.38
CA PHE A 401 28.70 -44.83 -193.24
C PHE A 401 30.04 -44.10 -193.39
N ARG A 402 30.36 -43.20 -192.45
CA ARG A 402 31.57 -42.35 -192.50
C ARG A 402 32.60 -42.77 -191.44
N PRO A 403 33.89 -42.97 -191.80
CA PRO A 403 34.91 -43.51 -190.89
C PRO A 403 35.41 -42.52 -189.81
N ARG A 404 36.04 -43.07 -188.77
CA ARG A 404 36.59 -42.36 -187.60
C ARG A 404 37.70 -41.35 -187.95
N LYS A 405 37.86 -40.30 -187.12
CA LYS A 405 39.08 -39.47 -187.00
C LYS A 405 39.44 -39.20 -185.52
N PRO A 406 40.72 -38.99 -185.15
CA PRO A 406 41.17 -38.87 -183.75
C PRO A 406 41.55 -37.44 -183.28
N LYS A 407 41.57 -37.27 -181.94
CA LYS A 407 42.31 -36.33 -181.04
C LYS A 407 42.79 -34.94 -181.56
N HIS A 408 42.37 -33.87 -180.84
CA HIS A 408 43.17 -32.74 -180.30
C HIS A 408 42.28 -32.08 -179.19
N VAL A 409 42.65 -31.83 -177.91
CA VAL A 409 43.72 -31.05 -177.23
C VAL A 409 43.44 -29.53 -177.12
N ALA A 410 43.56 -28.97 -175.89
CA ALA A 410 43.50 -27.52 -175.50
C ALA A 410 42.11 -26.81 -175.62
N LYS A 411 41.77 -25.64 -175.01
CA LYS A 411 42.25 -24.65 -173.97
C LYS A 411 41.02 -23.73 -173.64
N LYS A 412 40.86 -22.89 -172.59
CA LYS A 412 41.52 -22.56 -171.29
C LYS A 412 40.82 -23.35 -170.14
N LYS A 413 40.75 -23.05 -168.81
CA LYS A 413 41.21 -22.04 -167.82
C LYS A 413 40.50 -20.66 -167.59
N TYR A 414 40.47 -20.23 -166.32
CA TYR A 414 39.98 -18.95 -165.73
C TYR A 414 38.43 -18.82 -165.64
N GLU A 415 37.82 -18.04 -164.72
CA GLU A 415 38.29 -16.89 -163.90
C GLU A 415 37.92 -16.97 -162.39
N TYR A 416 38.62 -16.13 -161.61
CA TYR A 416 38.46 -15.70 -160.20
C TYR A 416 37.50 -16.46 -159.27
#